data_AF-A0A497RMC2-F1
#
_entry.id   AF-A0A497RMC2-F1
#
_cell.length_a   1.000
_cell.length_b   1.000
_cell.length_c   1.000
_cell.angle_alpha   90.00
_cell.angle_beta   90.00
_cell.angle_gamma   90.00
#
_symmetry.space_group_name_H-M   'P 1'
#
loop_
_entity.id
_entity.type
_entity.pdbx_description
1 polymer ?
#
loop_
_entity_poly.entity_id
_entity_poly.type
_entity_poly.pdbx_seq_one_letter_code
_entity_poly.pdbx_strand_id
1 'polypeptide(L)'
;MKRLREEDLRRLLEESYKLLDVKLKVLAIDSTGLRGDNASYYYAKRSGKKRKSWTKLTLVVGVESQTILSEDVRIGGNDSVVLSV
;
A
#
# COMPACT_ATOMS: atom_id res chain seq x y z
N MET A 1 3.67 24.36 -12.48
CA MET A 1 4.41 23.45 -11.57
C MET A 1 5.68 23.00 -12.28
N LYS A 2 6.88 23.29 -11.75
CA LYS A 2 8.13 22.74 -12.29
C LYS A 2 8.22 21.27 -11.85
N ARG A 3 8.47 20.36 -12.79
CA ARG A 3 8.66 18.94 -12.49
C ARG A 3 10.06 18.75 -11.92
N LEU A 4 10.16 18.13 -10.75
CA LEU A 4 11.45 17.70 -10.19
C LEU A 4 12.10 16.67 -11.11
N ARG A 5 13.41 16.78 -11.31
CA ARG A 5 14.17 15.78 -12.06
C ARG A 5 14.40 14.57 -11.17
N GLU A 6 14.53 13.39 -11.78
CA GLU A 6 14.80 12.14 -11.04
C GLU A 6 16.08 12.24 -10.20
N GLU A 7 17.12 12.88 -10.74
CA GLU A 7 18.40 13.13 -10.06
C GLU A 7 18.23 13.94 -8.77
N ASP A 8 17.39 14.98 -8.81
CA ASP A 8 17.11 15.82 -7.64
C ASP A 8 16.36 15.01 -6.57
N LEU A 9 15.43 14.15 -6.97
CA LEU A 9 14.70 13.23 -6.09
C LEU A 9 15.62 12.20 -5.43
N ARG A 10 16.52 11.57 -6.19
CA ARG A 10 17.50 10.62 -5.65
C ARG A 10 18.42 11.28 -4.64
N ARG A 11 18.92 12.47 -4.96
CA ARG A 11 19.80 13.22 -4.06
C ARG A 11 19.08 13.61 -2.77
N LEU A 12 17.84 14.08 -2.86
CA LEU A 12 17.02 14.41 -1.70
C LEU A 12 16.79 13.17 -0.81
N LEU A 13 16.54 12.02 -1.43
CA LEU A 13 16.36 10.75 -0.72
C LEU A 13 17.63 10.32 0.01
N GLU A 14 18.80 10.39 -0.63
CA GLU A 14 20.09 10.09 -0.01
C GLU A 14 20.41 11.02 1.16
N GLU A 15 20.20 12.33 1.00
CA GLU A 15 20.39 13.31 2.07
C GLU A 15 19.43 13.06 3.24
N SER A 16 18.17 12.68 2.96
CA SER A 16 17.19 12.31 3.97
C SER A 16 17.61 11.04 4.73
N TYR A 17 18.11 10.02 4.03
CA TYR A 17 18.63 8.80 4.67
C TYR A 17 19.79 9.10 5.62
N LYS A 18 20.72 9.99 5.22
CA LYS A 18 21.84 10.42 6.06
C LYS A 18 21.38 11.20 7.29
N LEU A 19 20.43 12.12 7.12
CA LEU A 19 19.88 12.94 8.21
C LEU A 19 19.11 12.11 9.23
N LEU A 20 18.35 11.12 8.78
CA LEU A 20 17.45 10.33 9.63
C LEU A 20 18.14 9.17 10.35
N ASP A 21 19.45 8.92 10.10
CA ASP A 21 20.23 7.79 10.65
C ASP A 21 19.40 6.50 10.70
N VAL A 22 18.74 6.16 9.59
CA VAL A 22 17.72 5.12 9.57
C VAL A 22 18.37 3.76 9.86
N LYS A 23 18.24 3.30 11.11
CA LYS A 23 18.70 1.99 11.55
C LYS A 23 17.64 0.94 11.25
N LEU A 24 17.85 0.23 10.15
CA LEU A 24 16.97 -0.86 9.70
C LEU A 24 17.21 -2.15 10.51
N LYS A 25 16.95 -2.12 11.82
CA LYS A 25 17.07 -3.32 12.67
C LYS A 25 15.82 -4.19 12.62
N VAL A 26 14.65 -3.57 12.69
CA VAL A 26 13.35 -4.24 12.69
C VAL A 26 12.45 -3.54 11.68
N LEU A 27 11.86 -4.34 10.79
CA LEU A 27 10.91 -3.90 9.78
C LEU A 27 9.55 -4.49 10.09
N ALA A 28 8.51 -3.65 10.04
CA ALA A 28 7.13 -4.08 10.02
C ALA A 28 6.62 -4.04 8.59
N ILE A 29 5.91 -5.10 8.18
CA ILE A 29 5.24 -5.17 6.90
C ILE A 29 3.78 -5.46 7.19
N ASP A 30 2.90 -4.57 6.76
CA ASP A 30 1.47 -4.80 6.83
C ASP A 30 0.81 -4.42 5.51
N SER A 31 -0.29 -5.10 5.21
CA SER A 31 -1.09 -4.80 4.04
C SER A 31 -2.54 -4.58 4.44
N THR A 32 -3.07 -3.41 4.10
CA THR A 32 -4.45 -3.04 4.37
C THR A 32 -5.27 -2.96 3.07
N GLY A 33 -6.49 -3.46 3.12
CA GLY A 33 -7.43 -3.42 2.00
C GLY A 33 -8.46 -2.32 2.20
N LEU A 34 -8.44 -1.31 1.34
CA LEU A 34 -9.48 -0.30 1.20
C LEU A 34 -10.51 -0.76 0.17
N ARG A 35 -11.79 -0.50 0.45
CA ARG A 35 -12.89 -0.86 -0.45
C ARG A 35 -13.44 0.39 -1.10
N GLY A 36 -13.65 0.34 -2.42
CA GLY A 36 -14.36 1.40 -3.14
C GLY A 36 -15.86 1.39 -2.88
N ASP A 37 -16.40 0.30 -2.30
CA ASP A 37 -17.79 0.16 -1.91
C ASP A 37 -17.96 -0.16 -0.41
N ASN A 38 -19.01 0.38 0.20
CA ASN A 38 -19.37 0.12 1.62
C ASN A 38 -19.99 -1.28 1.84
N ALA A 39 -19.88 -2.19 0.88
CA ALA A 39 -20.47 -3.50 1.00
C ALA A 39 -19.54 -4.43 1.79
N SER A 40 -19.92 -4.74 3.04
CA SER A 40 -19.31 -5.85 3.77
C SER A 40 -19.48 -7.14 2.95
N TYR A 41 -18.57 -8.13 3.10
CA TYR A 41 -18.66 -9.41 2.37
C TYR A 41 -20.05 -10.04 2.50
N TYR A 42 -20.57 -10.05 3.72
CA TYR A 42 -21.89 -10.60 4.04
C TYR A 42 -23.04 -9.80 3.45
N TYR A 43 -22.93 -8.48 3.33
CA TYR A 43 -23.93 -7.66 2.66
C TYR A 43 -23.92 -7.89 1.15
N ALA A 44 -22.74 -7.92 0.52
CA ALA A 44 -22.60 -8.21 -0.91
C ALA A 44 -23.16 -9.59 -1.26
N LYS A 45 -22.82 -10.62 -0.46
CA LYS A 45 -23.30 -12.00 -0.64
C LYS A 45 -24.82 -12.12 -0.53
N ARG A 46 -25.45 -11.40 0.41
CA ARG A 46 -26.92 -11.44 0.60
C ARG A 46 -27.70 -10.57 -0.38
N SER A 47 -27.13 -9.45 -0.81
CA SER A 47 -27.82 -8.48 -1.68
C SER A 47 -27.62 -8.74 -3.17
N GLY A 48 -26.78 -9.70 -3.56
CA GLY A 48 -26.43 -9.95 -4.96
C GLY A 48 -25.63 -8.81 -5.61
N LYS A 49 -25.24 -7.78 -4.83
CA LYS A 49 -24.41 -6.69 -5.32
C LYS A 49 -23.00 -7.19 -5.59
N LYS A 50 -22.59 -7.17 -6.86
CA LYS A 50 -21.20 -7.44 -7.26
C LYS A 50 -20.28 -6.38 -6.69
N ARG A 51 -19.17 -6.82 -6.09
CA ARG A 51 -18.09 -5.94 -5.65
C ARG A 51 -17.51 -5.22 -6.85
N LYS A 52 -17.39 -3.89 -6.75
CA LYS A 52 -16.91 -3.08 -7.88
C LYS A 52 -15.38 -3.10 -7.97
N SER A 53 -14.71 -2.84 -6.86
CA SER A 53 -13.25 -2.80 -6.82
C SER A 53 -12.72 -2.85 -5.38
N TRP A 54 -11.47 -3.30 -5.25
CA TRP A 54 -10.69 -3.19 -4.03
C TRP A 54 -9.36 -2.49 -4.34
N THR A 55 -8.84 -1.80 -3.34
CA THR A 55 -7.50 -1.23 -3.35
C THR A 55 -6.75 -1.85 -2.19
N LYS A 56 -5.62 -2.52 -2.45
CA LYS A 56 -4.75 -3.07 -1.40
C LYS A 56 -3.48 -2.23 -1.35
N LEU A 57 -3.22 -1.67 -0.18
CA LEU A 57 -1.99 -0.95 0.14
C LEU A 57 -1.11 -1.87 0.98
N THR A 58 0.14 -2.04 0.59
CA THR A 58 1.17 -2.72 1.40
C THR A 58 2.24 -1.71 1.74
N LEU A 59 2.61 -1.62 3.01
CA LEU A 59 3.63 -0.71 3.51
C LEU A 59 4.72 -1.50 4.22
N VAL A 60 5.97 -1.13 3.97
CA VAL A 60 7.13 -1.55 4.76
C VAL A 60 7.58 -0.36 5.58
N VAL A 61 7.66 -0.53 6.89
CA VAL A 61 7.99 0.54 7.84
C VAL A 61 9.16 0.13 8.72
N GLY A 62 10.13 1.04 8.88
CA GLY A 62 11.16 0.88 9.91
C GLY A 62 10.55 1.11 11.29
N VAL A 63 10.58 0.11 12.18
CA VAL A 63 9.84 0.16 13.45
C VAL A 63 10.36 1.27 14.37
N GLU A 64 11.68 1.47 14.44
CA GLU A 64 12.28 2.47 15.32
C GLU A 64 12.01 3.90 14.82
N SER A 65 12.17 4.14 13.51
CA SER A 65 12.05 5.48 12.93
C SER A 65 10.63 5.81 12.43
N GLN A 66 9.73 4.83 12.37
CA GLN A 66 8.40 4.90 11.74
C GLN A 66 8.45 5.38 10.28
N THR A 67 9.60 5.26 9.60
CA THR A 67 9.78 5.68 8.21
C THR A 67 9.16 4.65 7.27
N ILE A 68 8.34 5.11 6.31
CA ILE A 68 7.86 4.27 5.21
C ILE A 68 9.03 4.06 4.23
N LEU A 69 9.44 2.81 4.06
CA LEU A 69 10.59 2.42 3.24
C LEU A 69 10.16 1.94 1.85
N SER A 70 8.96 1.38 1.77
CA SER A 70 8.38 0.93 0.51
C SER A 70 6.86 0.92 0.61
N GLU A 71 6.22 1.21 -0.50
CA GLU A 71 4.78 1.11 -0.68
C GLU A 71 4.47 0.35 -1.97
N ASP A 72 3.46 -0.51 -1.93
CA ASP A 72 2.84 -1.11 -3.12
C ASP A 72 1.33 -0.90 -3.04
N VAL A 73 0.75 -0.34 -4.11
CA VAL A 73 -0.69 -0.12 -4.23
C VAL A 73 -1.20 -0.93 -5.40
N ARG A 74 -2.11 -1.85 -5.12
CA ARG A 74 -2.78 -2.66 -6.14
C ARG A 74 -4.26 -2.35 -6.15
N ILE A 75 -4.82 -2.26 -7.35
CA ILE A 75 -6.25 -2.12 -7.55
C ILE A 75 -6.71 -3.36 -8.33
N GLY A 76 -7.79 -3.98 -7.86
CA GLY A 76 -8.39 -5.13 -8.52
C GLY A 76 -9.90 -4.98 -8.65
N GLY A 77 -10.46 -5.65 -9.66
CA GLY A 77 -11.90 -5.88 -9.77
C GLY A 77 -12.29 -7.20 -9.09
N ASN A 78 -13.57 -7.31 -8.71
CA ASN A 78 -14.28 -8.49 -8.19
C ASN A 78 -13.42 -9.62 -7.56
N ASP A 79 -13.52 -9.83 -6.25
CA ASP A 79 -12.80 -10.87 -5.45
C ASP A 79 -13.17 -12.34 -5.78
N SER A 80 -13.59 -12.66 -7.01
CA SER A 80 -13.73 -14.04 -7.44
C SER A 80 -12.34 -14.65 -7.60
N VAL A 81 -11.77 -15.14 -6.50
CA VAL A 81 -10.83 -16.26 -6.56
C VAL A 81 -11.65 -17.46 -7.02
N VAL A 82 -11.48 -17.83 -8.30
CA VAL A 82 -11.96 -19.12 -8.79
C VAL A 82 -11.02 -20.17 -8.23
N LEU A 83 -11.36 -20.74 -7.08
CA LEU A 83 -10.81 -22.04 -6.70
C LEU A 83 -11.58 -23.07 -7.54
N SER A 84 -10.99 -23.44 -8.68
CA SER A 84 -11.38 -24.65 -9.40
C SER A 84 -10.99 -25.84 -8.52
N VAL A 85 -12.00 -26.48 -7.93
CA VAL A 85 -11.88 -27.78 -7.27
C VAL A 85 -11.82 -28.87 -8.33
#